data_AF-A0A0Q9J0Y4-F1
#
_entry.id   AF-A0A0Q9J0Y4-F1
#
_cell.length_a   1.000
_cell.length_b   1.000
_cell.length_c   1.000
_cell.angle_alpha   90.00
_cell.angle_beta   90.00
_cell.angle_gamma   90.00
#
_symmetry.space_group_name_H-M   'P 1'
#
loop_
_entity.id
_entity.type
_entity.pdbx_description
1 polymer ?
#
loop_
_entity_poly.entity_id
_entity_poly.type
_entity_poly.pdbx_seq_one_letter_code
_entity_poly.pdbx_strand_id
1 'polypeptide(L)'
;MIWIGGGHYPIGGWEYNLLNDIDAANVVFDTNVGLWQVPHTVYTTMRVSIAELAYKVKPYGEIGSYLYQQLIDFNDWAAGAFQNTPWSKGEMWSLDDSPAISLLLDDHEYGYEIKPAPRITEDMYYVHDQKERMIRVYHYVDPRFTLEDMFAKLALTYGK
;
A
#
# COMPACT_ATOMS: atom_id res chain seq x y z
N MET A 1 11.26 -2.93 9.78
CA MET A 1 9.87 -2.47 9.73
C MET A 1 9.57 -2.00 8.32
N ILE A 2 8.47 -2.49 7.74
CA ILE A 2 7.94 -2.01 6.46
C ILE A 2 6.74 -1.12 6.80
N TRP A 3 6.76 0.12 6.35
CA TRP A 3 5.72 1.09 6.61
C TRP A 3 5.08 1.53 5.29
N ILE A 4 3.78 1.26 5.18
CA ILE A 4 2.93 1.77 4.10
C ILE A 4 2.49 3.16 4.53
N GLY A 5 3.11 4.20 3.99
CA GLY A 5 2.79 5.55 4.42
C GLY A 5 3.78 6.61 3.99
N GLY A 6 3.30 7.84 4.13
CA GLY A 6 4.01 9.04 3.73
C GLY A 6 3.77 9.48 2.29
N GLY A 7 3.88 10.79 2.09
CA GLY A 7 3.61 11.46 0.82
C GLY A 7 4.68 11.28 -0.26
N HIS A 8 4.55 12.07 -1.32
CA HIS A 8 5.37 11.97 -2.53
C HIS A 8 6.79 12.50 -2.29
N TYR A 9 7.81 11.69 -2.52
CA TYR A 9 9.20 12.16 -2.47
C TYR A 9 9.54 13.08 -3.65
N PRO A 10 10.38 14.12 -3.45
CA PRO A 10 11.02 14.50 -2.18
C PRO A 10 10.13 15.40 -1.30
N ILE A 11 8.95 15.81 -1.74
CA ILE A 11 8.21 16.90 -1.09
C ILE A 11 7.54 16.47 0.22
N GLY A 12 7.02 15.25 0.28
CA GLY A 12 6.08 14.80 1.30
C GLY A 12 4.65 15.20 0.95
N GLY A 13 3.84 15.51 1.95
CA GLY A 13 2.46 15.94 1.83
C GLY A 13 1.46 14.93 2.39
N TRP A 14 0.18 15.24 2.17
CA TRP A 14 -0.93 14.52 2.76
C TRP A 14 -0.96 13.04 2.40
N GLU A 15 -1.11 12.18 3.43
CA GLU A 15 -1.23 10.73 3.31
C GLU A 15 -1.96 10.19 4.56
N TYR A 16 -2.86 9.21 4.38
CA TYR A 16 -3.79 8.76 5.42
C TYR A 16 -3.09 8.18 6.67
N ASN A 17 -2.12 7.27 6.48
CA ASN A 17 -1.45 6.64 7.62
C ASN A 17 -0.59 7.63 8.40
N LEU A 18 0.10 8.53 7.70
CA LEU A 18 0.87 9.61 8.31
C LEU A 18 -0.02 10.61 9.05
N LEU A 19 -1.18 10.98 8.50
CA LEU A 19 -2.10 11.94 9.10
C LEU A 19 -2.62 11.48 10.47
N ASN A 20 -2.75 10.17 10.69
CA ASN A 20 -3.25 9.63 11.95
C ASN A 20 -2.33 10.00 13.13
N ASP A 21 -1.00 9.99 12.94
CA ASP A 21 -0.03 10.34 13.99
C ASP A 21 1.34 10.71 13.41
N ILE A 22 1.56 12.01 13.21
CA ILE A 22 2.81 12.57 12.68
C ILE A 22 3.96 12.45 13.70
N ASP A 23 3.66 12.58 14.99
CA ASP A 23 4.67 12.50 16.05
C ASP A 23 5.22 11.08 16.17
N ALA A 24 4.35 10.06 16.13
CA ALA A 24 4.77 8.67 16.09
C ALA A 24 5.59 8.35 14.83
N ALA A 25 5.21 8.90 13.68
CA ALA A 25 6.01 8.76 12.46
C ALA A 25 7.41 9.38 12.65
N ASN A 26 7.53 10.57 13.20
CA ASN A 26 8.83 11.18 13.51
C ASN A 26 9.65 10.34 14.50
N VAL A 27 9.03 9.78 15.55
CA VAL A 27 9.72 8.86 16.48
C VAL A 27 10.30 7.66 15.74
N VAL A 28 9.50 7.04 14.87
CA VAL A 28 9.95 5.91 14.02
C VAL A 28 11.16 6.31 13.17
N PHE A 29 11.08 7.46 12.49
CA PHE A 29 12.14 7.95 11.60
C PHE A 29 13.43 8.28 12.36
N ASP A 30 13.34 8.61 13.65
CA ASP A 30 14.48 8.87 14.54
C ASP A 30 15.04 7.59 15.22
N THR A 31 14.36 6.44 15.13
CA THR A 31 14.85 5.19 15.73
C THR A 31 15.94 4.48 14.90
N ASN A 32 16.67 3.58 15.56
CA ASN A 32 17.65 2.70 14.92
C ASN A 32 17.05 1.46 14.22
N VAL A 33 15.73 1.29 14.22
CA VAL A 33 15.08 0.15 13.55
C VAL A 33 15.20 0.32 12.04
N GLY A 34 15.62 -0.73 11.33
CA GLY A 34 15.62 -0.76 9.87
C GLY A 34 14.25 -0.41 9.31
N LEU A 35 14.13 0.70 8.57
CA LEU A 35 12.87 1.23 8.07
C LEU A 35 12.84 1.17 6.54
N TRP A 36 11.78 0.56 6.03
CA TRP A 36 11.43 0.49 4.62
C TRP A 36 10.13 1.25 4.43
N GLN A 37 10.21 2.41 3.81
CA GLN A 37 9.06 3.24 3.53
C GLN A 37 8.54 2.94 2.13
N VAL A 38 7.24 2.67 2.03
CA VAL A 38 6.49 2.58 0.78
C VAL A 38 5.55 3.77 0.73
N PRO A 39 5.88 4.85 0.00
CA PRO A 39 5.06 6.06 -0.04
C PRO A 39 3.79 5.88 -0.88
N HIS A 40 2.85 6.81 -0.72
CA HIS A 40 1.55 6.84 -1.43
C HIS A 40 1.68 6.63 -2.94
N THR A 41 2.71 7.19 -3.57
CA THR A 41 2.92 7.04 -5.02
C THR A 41 3.29 5.63 -5.46
N VAL A 42 3.71 4.77 -4.54
CA VAL A 42 4.04 3.37 -4.80
C VAL A 42 2.91 2.46 -4.38
N TYR A 43 2.43 2.58 -3.14
CA TYR A 43 1.42 1.63 -2.65
C TYR A 43 0.10 1.69 -3.44
N THR A 44 -0.27 2.88 -3.94
CA THR A 44 -1.48 3.06 -4.78
C THR A 44 -1.38 2.47 -6.19
N THR A 45 -0.24 1.87 -6.53
CA THR A 45 -0.04 1.10 -7.77
C THR A 45 -0.47 -0.35 -7.65
N MET A 46 -0.84 -0.83 -6.45
CA MET A 46 -1.42 -2.14 -6.18
C MET A 46 -2.86 -2.26 -6.68
N ARG A 47 -3.06 -2.03 -7.97
CA ARG A 47 -4.37 -1.92 -8.58
C ARG A 47 -4.90 -3.28 -8.99
N VAL A 48 -6.18 -3.51 -8.74
CA VAL A 48 -6.91 -4.70 -9.16
C VAL A 48 -8.28 -4.26 -9.68
N SER A 49 -8.77 -4.91 -10.73
CA SER A 49 -10.14 -4.67 -11.22
C SER A 49 -11.13 -5.59 -10.53
N ILE A 50 -12.38 -5.15 -10.45
CA ILE A 50 -13.48 -6.02 -9.96
C ILE A 50 -13.59 -7.27 -10.84
N ALA A 51 -13.37 -7.14 -12.15
CA ALA A 51 -13.38 -8.27 -13.08
C ALA A 51 -12.26 -9.29 -12.77
N GLU A 52 -11.05 -8.82 -12.44
CA GLU A 52 -9.94 -9.70 -12.04
C GLU A 52 -10.28 -10.44 -10.74
N LEU A 53 -10.87 -9.78 -9.76
CA LEU A 53 -11.31 -10.43 -8.51
C LEU A 53 -12.46 -11.42 -8.75
N ALA A 54 -13.41 -11.08 -9.63
CA ALA A 54 -14.50 -11.98 -9.99
C ALA A 54 -13.99 -13.27 -10.67
N TYR A 55 -12.93 -13.16 -11.46
CA TYR A 55 -12.34 -14.29 -12.18
C TYR A 55 -11.34 -15.09 -11.32
N LYS A 56 -10.48 -14.41 -10.55
CA LYS A 56 -9.32 -15.02 -9.86
C LYS A 56 -9.48 -15.16 -8.34
N VAL A 57 -10.52 -14.60 -7.73
CA VAL A 57 -10.75 -14.68 -6.28
C VAL A 57 -12.08 -15.36 -5.97
N LYS A 58 -13.19 -14.82 -6.49
CA LYS A 58 -14.55 -15.31 -6.22
C LYS A 58 -14.75 -16.83 -6.37
N PRO A 59 -14.18 -17.52 -7.38
CA PRO A 59 -14.46 -18.95 -7.58
C PRO A 59 -13.82 -19.89 -6.55
N TYR A 60 -12.86 -19.42 -5.75
CA TYR A 60 -12.01 -20.28 -4.93
C TYR A 60 -12.48 -20.35 -3.47
N GLY A 61 -13.44 -21.26 -3.23
CA GLY A 61 -13.97 -21.59 -1.90
C GLY A 61 -14.83 -20.49 -1.27
N GLU A 62 -15.28 -20.74 -0.04
CA GLU A 62 -16.09 -19.79 0.72
C GLU A 62 -15.35 -18.48 0.99
N ILE A 63 -14.04 -18.56 1.24
CA ILE A 63 -13.18 -17.40 1.48
C ILE A 63 -13.08 -16.50 0.25
N GLY A 64 -12.90 -17.07 -0.95
CA GLY A 64 -12.84 -16.29 -2.19
C GLY A 64 -14.16 -15.57 -2.47
N SER A 65 -15.28 -16.28 -2.30
CA SER A 65 -16.63 -15.70 -2.43
C SER A 65 -16.86 -14.57 -1.42
N TYR A 66 -16.47 -14.77 -0.16
CA TYR A 66 -16.59 -13.77 0.91
C TYR A 66 -15.77 -12.51 0.61
N LEU A 67 -14.49 -12.65 0.26
CA LEU A 67 -13.61 -11.51 -0.04
C LEU A 67 -14.14 -10.68 -1.20
N TYR A 68 -14.61 -11.35 -2.26
CA TYR A 68 -15.22 -10.67 -3.40
C TYR A 68 -16.49 -9.92 -2.99
N GLN A 69 -17.42 -10.59 -2.28
CA GLN A 69 -18.69 -9.98 -1.91
C GLN A 69 -18.50 -8.79 -0.95
N GLN A 70 -17.60 -8.92 0.02
CA GLN A 70 -17.30 -7.83 0.96
C GLN A 70 -16.78 -6.58 0.25
N LEU A 71 -15.94 -6.74 -0.78
CA LEU A 71 -15.46 -5.62 -1.60
C LEU A 71 -16.58 -5.00 -2.44
N ILE A 72 -17.47 -5.81 -3.03
CA ILE A 72 -18.63 -5.30 -3.78
C ILE A 72 -19.56 -4.50 -2.86
N ASP A 73 -19.90 -5.04 -1.70
CA ASP A 73 -20.77 -4.37 -0.73
C ASP A 73 -20.18 -3.04 -0.29
N PHE A 74 -18.86 -3.01 -0.04
CA PHE A 74 -18.15 -1.78 0.29
C PHE A 74 -18.12 -0.79 -0.88
N ASN A 75 -17.93 -1.28 -2.12
CA ASN A 75 -17.92 -0.44 -3.31
C ASN A 75 -19.27 0.22 -3.56
N ASP A 76 -20.37 -0.51 -3.38
CA ASP A 76 -21.73 0.02 -3.53
C ASP A 76 -22.05 1.03 -2.42
N TRP A 77 -21.67 0.73 -1.17
CA TRP A 77 -21.78 1.67 -0.07
C TRP A 77 -20.98 2.96 -0.34
N ALA A 78 -19.74 2.83 -0.79
CA ALA A 78 -18.86 3.97 -1.08
C ALA A 78 -19.46 4.84 -2.18
N ALA A 79 -19.95 4.25 -3.27
CA ALA A 79 -20.63 4.98 -4.35
C ALA A 79 -21.84 5.78 -3.83
N GLY A 80 -22.59 5.23 -2.87
CA GLY A 80 -23.72 5.90 -2.24
C GLY A 80 -23.33 6.98 -1.23
N ALA A 81 -22.28 6.76 -0.44
CA ALA A 81 -21.84 7.66 0.62
C ALA A 81 -21.02 8.86 0.09
N PHE A 82 -20.37 8.69 -1.05
CA PHE A 82 -19.36 9.59 -1.58
C PHE A 82 -19.68 10.08 -3.01
N GLN A 83 -20.96 10.40 -3.26
CA GLN A 83 -21.48 10.70 -4.61
C GLN A 83 -20.80 11.87 -5.36
N ASN A 84 -20.15 12.79 -4.65
CA ASN A 84 -19.53 13.99 -5.22
C ASN A 84 -17.99 13.96 -5.16
N THR A 85 -17.39 12.79 -5.03
CA THR A 85 -15.93 12.63 -5.09
C THR A 85 -15.56 11.62 -6.18
N PRO A 86 -14.36 11.74 -6.78
CA PRO A 86 -13.82 10.75 -7.71
C PRO A 86 -13.51 9.39 -7.06
N TRP A 87 -13.80 9.22 -5.76
CA TRP A 87 -13.63 7.98 -5.01
C TRP A 87 -14.99 7.37 -4.62
N SER A 88 -15.22 6.05 -4.74
CA SER A 88 -14.30 5.05 -5.31
C SER A 88 -14.20 5.18 -6.84
N LYS A 89 -13.23 4.50 -7.46
CA LYS A 89 -13.09 4.47 -8.92
C LYS A 89 -14.11 3.57 -9.62
N GLY A 90 -15.01 2.93 -8.86
CA GLY A 90 -16.06 2.04 -9.39
C GLY A 90 -15.53 0.67 -9.80
N GLU A 91 -14.76 0.58 -10.88
CA GLU A 91 -14.35 -0.71 -11.48
C GLU A 91 -12.97 -1.23 -11.02
N MET A 92 -12.27 -0.43 -10.20
CA MET A 92 -10.90 -0.68 -9.80
C MET A 92 -10.70 -0.27 -8.34
N TRP A 93 -9.99 -1.13 -7.61
CA TRP A 93 -9.52 -0.85 -6.26
C TRP A 93 -8.00 -0.88 -6.21
N SER A 94 -7.46 -0.18 -5.22
CA SER A 94 -6.05 -0.30 -4.85
C SER A 94 -5.98 -1.07 -3.55
N LEU A 95 -5.24 -2.17 -3.54
CA LEU A 95 -5.00 -2.98 -2.34
C LEU A 95 -3.76 -2.45 -1.62
N ASP A 96 -3.90 -1.25 -1.07
CA ASP A 96 -2.81 -0.37 -0.66
C ASP A 96 -1.83 -0.99 0.36
N ASP A 97 -2.28 -1.89 1.23
CA ASP A 97 -1.41 -2.52 2.23
C ASP A 97 -0.61 -3.73 1.71
N SER A 98 -0.95 -4.23 0.51
CA SER A 98 -0.32 -5.41 -0.08
C SER A 98 1.20 -5.33 -0.26
N PRO A 99 1.84 -4.16 -0.49
CA PRO A 99 3.29 -4.07 -0.56
C PRO A 99 3.98 -4.52 0.74
N ALA A 100 3.32 -4.42 1.90
CA ALA A 100 3.91 -4.87 3.16
C ALA A 100 4.15 -6.39 3.15
N ILE A 101 3.23 -7.16 2.58
CA ILE A 101 3.39 -8.61 2.40
C ILE A 101 4.35 -8.91 1.27
N SER A 102 4.24 -8.19 0.17
CA SER A 102 5.12 -8.33 -0.99
C SER A 102 6.60 -8.24 -0.60
N LEU A 103 6.95 -7.20 0.14
CA LEU A 103 8.31 -6.91 0.57
C LEU A 103 8.84 -7.85 1.67
N LEU A 104 7.97 -8.66 2.28
CA LEU A 104 8.40 -9.77 3.14
C LEU A 104 8.78 -11.02 2.33
N LEU A 105 8.21 -11.18 1.13
CA LEU A 105 8.47 -12.33 0.24
C LEU A 105 9.67 -12.09 -0.66
N ASP A 106 9.77 -10.90 -1.24
CA ASP A 106 10.85 -10.44 -2.09
C ASP A 106 11.11 -8.97 -1.79
N ASP A 107 12.35 -8.59 -1.50
CA ASP A 107 12.67 -7.22 -1.12
C ASP A 107 12.64 -6.24 -2.30
N HIS A 108 12.42 -6.76 -3.51
CA HIS A 108 12.37 -6.03 -4.77
C HIS A 108 13.62 -5.18 -4.94
N GLU A 109 14.76 -5.86 -5.08
CA GLU A 109 16.03 -5.23 -5.42
C GLU A 109 15.84 -4.25 -6.58
N TYR A 110 16.48 -3.07 -6.49
CA TYR A 110 16.31 -1.94 -7.43
C TYR A 110 14.95 -1.22 -7.39
N GLY A 111 13.99 -1.65 -6.56
CA GLY A 111 12.71 -0.97 -6.33
C GLY A 111 12.77 0.16 -5.29
N TYR A 112 13.93 0.37 -4.67
CA TYR A 112 14.14 1.38 -3.63
C TYR A 112 15.49 2.09 -3.77
N GLU A 113 15.55 3.27 -3.16
CA GLU A 113 16.79 3.98 -2.90
C GLU A 113 17.08 4.03 -1.41
N ILE A 114 18.36 4.04 -1.04
CA ILE A 114 18.79 4.33 0.33
C ILE A 114 18.91 5.85 0.48
N LYS A 115 18.04 6.44 1.30
CA LYS A 115 17.99 7.89 1.53
C LYS A 115 18.13 8.22 3.02
N PRO A 116 18.65 9.40 3.38
CA PRO A 116 18.53 9.85 4.75
C PRO A 116 17.06 9.96 5.17
N ALA A 117 16.75 9.56 6.41
CA ALA A 117 15.41 9.68 6.97
C ALA A 117 15.06 11.17 7.11
N PRO A 118 14.01 11.67 6.42
CA PRO A 118 13.55 13.04 6.61
C PRO A 118 12.94 13.22 8.00
N ARG A 119 12.90 14.47 8.46
CA ARG A 119 11.93 14.88 9.49
C ARG A 119 10.62 15.26 8.81
N ILE A 120 9.50 14.95 9.44
CA ILE A 120 8.17 15.26 8.92
C ILE A 120 7.61 16.46 9.68
N THR A 121 7.15 17.50 8.98
CA THR A 121 6.50 18.66 9.59
C THR A 121 5.06 18.34 10.00
N GLU A 122 4.44 19.21 10.80
CA GLU A 122 3.00 19.13 11.13
C GLU A 122 2.12 19.19 9.88
N ASP A 123 2.59 19.85 8.82
CA ASP A 123 1.95 19.89 7.49
C ASP A 123 2.30 18.67 6.59
N MET A 124 2.93 17.64 7.17
CA MET A 124 3.36 16.38 6.52
C MET A 124 4.42 16.53 5.42
N TYR A 125 5.12 17.66 5.34
CA TYR A 125 6.22 17.85 4.40
C TYR A 125 7.52 17.25 4.92
N TYR A 126 8.38 16.83 3.99
CA TYR A 126 9.69 16.29 4.32
C TYR A 126 10.75 17.38 4.39
N VAL A 127 11.43 17.45 5.53
CA VAL A 127 12.63 18.24 5.74
C VAL A 127 13.83 17.32 5.59
N HIS A 128 14.68 17.59 4.61
CA HIS A 128 15.86 16.78 4.27
C HIS A 128 17.13 17.24 5.00
N ASP A 129 18.27 16.69 4.59
CA ASP A 129 19.64 16.99 5.06
C ASP A 129 20.04 16.37 6.42
N GLN A 130 19.27 15.40 6.91
CA GLN A 130 19.75 14.46 7.92
C GLN A 130 20.88 13.61 7.33
N LYS A 131 21.86 13.21 8.13
CA LYS A 131 23.06 12.49 7.64
C LYS A 131 23.31 11.14 8.29
N GLU A 132 22.78 10.93 9.49
CA GLU A 132 23.15 9.78 10.32
C GLU A 132 22.24 8.56 10.09
N ARG A 133 20.96 8.78 9.77
CA ARG A 133 19.96 7.72 9.67
C ARG A 133 19.56 7.47 8.22
N MET A 134 19.87 6.28 7.70
CA MET A 134 19.50 5.88 6.33
C MET A 134 18.34 4.87 6.32
N ILE A 135 17.37 5.09 5.43
CA ILE A 135 16.18 4.24 5.26
C ILE A 135 16.03 3.81 3.81
N ARG A 136 15.30 2.72 3.56
CA ARG A 136 14.87 2.38 2.20
C ARG A 136 13.62 3.19 1.88
N VAL A 137 13.65 3.92 0.78
CA VAL A 137 12.47 4.60 0.23
C VAL A 137 12.15 3.94 -1.10
N TYR A 138 11.04 3.20 -1.13
CA TYR A 138 10.60 2.52 -2.32
C TYR A 138 10.05 3.53 -3.34
N HIS A 139 10.38 3.29 -4.61
CA HIS A 139 9.79 3.97 -5.76
C HIS A 139 9.09 2.98 -6.70
N TYR A 140 9.22 1.68 -6.45
CA TYR A 140 8.53 0.63 -7.20
C TYR A 140 8.37 -0.64 -6.36
N VAL A 141 7.23 -1.31 -6.51
CA VAL A 141 6.94 -2.65 -5.99
C VAL A 141 6.18 -3.36 -7.09
N ASP A 142 6.55 -4.59 -7.46
CA ASP A 142 5.88 -5.31 -8.56
C ASP A 142 4.45 -5.73 -8.16
N PRO A 143 3.40 -5.10 -8.72
CA PRO A 143 2.04 -5.43 -8.35
C PRO A 143 1.60 -6.77 -8.92
N ARG A 144 2.16 -7.19 -10.06
CA ARG A 144 1.77 -8.46 -10.71
C ARG A 144 2.37 -9.63 -9.99
N PHE A 145 3.65 -9.56 -9.58
CA PHE A 145 4.22 -10.59 -8.71
C PHE A 145 3.35 -10.81 -7.46
N THR A 146 3.02 -9.71 -6.78
CA THR A 146 2.23 -9.75 -5.54
C THR A 146 0.83 -10.31 -5.73
N LEU A 147 0.09 -9.79 -6.72
CA LEU A 147 -1.31 -10.16 -6.92
C LEU A 147 -1.45 -11.55 -7.53
N GLU A 148 -0.61 -11.93 -8.50
CA GLU A 148 -0.65 -13.28 -9.06
C GLU A 148 -0.22 -14.34 -8.05
N ASP A 149 0.75 -14.05 -7.17
CA ASP A 149 1.10 -14.95 -6.06
C ASP A 149 -0.09 -15.16 -5.11
N MET A 150 -0.80 -14.08 -4.73
CA MET A 150 -2.01 -14.17 -3.92
C MET A 150 -3.11 -15.01 -4.62
N PHE A 151 -3.39 -14.72 -5.90
CA PHE A 151 -4.40 -15.45 -6.68
C PHE A 151 -4.05 -16.93 -6.81
N ALA A 152 -2.79 -17.24 -7.10
CA ALA A 152 -2.31 -18.62 -7.22
C ALA A 152 -2.41 -19.36 -5.88
N LYS A 153 -2.01 -18.73 -4.76
CA LYS A 153 -2.14 -19.32 -3.42
C LYS A 153 -3.60 -19.62 -3.09
N LEU A 154 -4.51 -18.70 -3.38
CA LEU A 154 -5.94 -18.90 -3.15
C LEU A 154 -6.48 -20.06 -4.00
N ALA A 155 -6.14 -20.10 -5.28
CA ALA A 155 -6.54 -21.16 -6.20
C ALA A 155 -5.99 -22.53 -5.80
N LEU A 156 -4.72 -22.63 -5.41
CA LEU A 156 -4.11 -23.90 -4.99
C LEU A 156 -4.63 -24.40 -3.64
N THR A 157 -5.05 -23.48 -2.77
CA THR A 157 -5.53 -23.84 -1.43
C THR A 157 -7.02 -24.18 -1.40
N TYR A 158 -7.83 -23.48 -2.20
CA TYR A 158 -9.29 -23.56 -2.15
C TYR A 158 -9.96 -23.85 -3.51
N GLY A 159 -9.19 -23.89 -4.59
CA GLY A 159 -9.65 -24.39 -5.89
C GLY A 159 -9.85 -25.90 -5.83
N LYS A 160 -10.96 -26.35 -6.45
CA LYS A 160 -11.28 -27.77 -6.58
C LYS A 160 -10.49 -28.42 -7.71
#